data_AF-A0A1Z1M0A5-F1
#
_entry.id   AF-A0A1Z1M0A5-F1
#
_cell.length_a   1.000
_cell.length_b   1.000
_cell.length_c   1.000
_cell.angle_alpha   90.00
_cell.angle_beta   90.00
_cell.angle_gamma   90.00
#
_symmetry.space_group_name_H-M   'P 1'
#
loop_
_entity.id
_entity.type
_entity.pdbx_description
1 polymer ?
#
loop_
_entity_poly.entity_id
_entity_poly.type
_entity_poly.pdbx_seq_one_letter_code
_entity_poly.pdbx_strand_id
1 'polypeptide(L)' 'MYNFWNNLNKFPRFLLAVMIGFFLTTFKPIFKLLKNKKMKIATLIIIIITITGIYLIIKLMTE' A
#
# COMPACT_ATOMS: atom_id res chain seq x y z
N MET A 1 23.66 -5.15 30.67
CA MET A 1 23.69 -4.82 29.22
C MET A 1 23.03 -5.85 28.31
N TYR A 2 23.10 -7.16 28.56
CA TYR A 2 22.47 -8.19 27.70
C TYR A 2 20.95 -7.97 27.46
N ASN A 3 20.20 -7.63 28.51
CA ASN A 3 18.75 -7.38 28.39
C ASN A 3 18.40 -6.15 27.54
N PHE A 4 19.26 -5.13 27.53
CA PHE A 4 19.07 -3.92 26.72
C PHE A 4 19.18 -4.25 25.22
N TRP A 5 20.27 -4.92 24.83
CA TRP A 5 20.49 -5.33 23.44
C TRP A 5 19.43 -6.34 22.95
N ASN A 6 18.98 -7.25 23.82
CA ASN A 6 17.90 -8.18 23.49
C ASN A 6 16.56 -7.46 23.23
N ASN A 7 16.25 -6.40 23.98
CA ASN A 7 15.04 -5.60 23.75
C ASN A 7 15.15 -4.72 22.50
N LEU A 8 16.32 -4.15 22.23
CA LEU A 8 16.57 -3.36 21.03
C LEU A 8 16.33 -4.18 19.76
N ASN A 9 16.73 -5.45 19.74
CA ASN A 9 16.51 -6.36 18.60
C ASN A 9 15.04 -6.79 18.44
N LYS A 10 14.22 -6.72 19.50
CA LYS A 10 12.77 -7.00 19.44
C LYS A 10 11.97 -5.80 18.92
N PHE A 11 12.49 -4.58 19.08
CA PHE A 11 11.80 -3.37 18.68
C PHE A 11 11.50 -3.29 17.16
N PRO A 12 12.43 -3.64 16.23
CA PRO A 12 12.11 -3.72 14.80
C PRO A 12 10.94 -4.66 14.50
N ARG A 13 10.88 -5.82 15.16
CA ARG A 13 9.79 -6.78 14.99
C ARG A 13 8.46 -6.19 15.46
N PHE A 14 8.45 -5.49 16.59
CA PHE A 14 7.28 -4.78 17.09
C PHE A 14 6.83 -3.69 16.10
N LEU A 15 7.76 -2.84 15.65
CA LEU A 15 7.47 -1.75 14.73
C LEU A 15 6.87 -2.28 13.43
N LEU A 16 7.46 -3.32 12.84
CA LEU A 16 6.93 -3.95 11.63
C LEU A 16 5.54 -4.55 11.87
N ALA A 17 5.31 -5.24 12.98
CA ALA A 17 4.00 -5.80 13.30
C ALA A 17 2.92 -4.71 13.45
N VAL A 18 3.25 -3.61 14.14
CA VAL A 18 2.34 -2.46 14.30
C VAL A 18 2.08 -1.79 12.96
N MET A 19 3.11 -1.55 12.15
CA MET A 19 2.95 -0.96 10.82
C MET A 19 2.06 -1.82 9.93
N ILE A 20 2.33 -3.13 9.84
CA ILE A 20 1.51 -4.06 9.05
C ILE A 20 0.07 -4.07 9.55
N GLY A 21 -0.15 -4.18 10.87
CA GLY A 21 -1.49 -4.15 11.46
C GLY A 21 -2.23 -2.83 11.19
N PHE A 22 -1.54 -1.70 11.31
CA PHE A 22 -2.07 -0.37 11.04
C PHE A 22 -2.49 -0.23 9.57
N PHE A 23 -1.64 -0.62 8.62
CA PHE A 23 -1.99 -0.52 7.20
C PHE A 23 -3.12 -1.49 6.82
N LEU A 24 -3.10 -2.72 7.32
CA LEU A 24 -4.17 -3.69 7.07
C LEU A 24 -5.54 -3.19 7.57
N THR A 25 -5.57 -2.60 8.76
CA THR A 25 -6.80 -2.06 9.34
C THR A 25 -7.26 -0.79 8.62
N THR A 26 -6.34 0.13 8.34
CA THR A 26 -6.60 1.37 7.59
C THR A 26 -7.10 1.11 6.17
N PHE A 27 -6.56 0.10 5.47
CA PHE A 27 -6.96 -0.24 4.10
C PHE A 27 -8.12 -1.24 4.00
N LYS A 28 -8.57 -1.83 5.11
CA LYS A 28 -9.75 -2.70 5.15
C LYS A 28 -10.99 -2.14 4.42
N PRO A 29 -11.41 -0.87 4.60
CA PRO A 29 -12.53 -0.31 3.84
C PRO A 29 -12.27 -0.24 2.33
N ILE A 30 -11.03 0.00 1.89
CA ILE A 30 -10.65 0.00 0.47
C ILE A 30 -10.86 -1.41 -0.13
N PHE A 31 -10.41 -2.45 0.58
CA PHE A 31 -10.65 -3.83 0.16
C PHE A 31 -12.13 -4.21 0.18
N LYS A 32 -12.94 -3.62 1.07
CA LYS A 32 -14.39 -3.81 1.09
C LYS A 32 -15.06 -3.16 -0.13
N LEU A 33 -14.63 -1.96 -0.52
CA LEU A 33 -15.12 -1.27 -1.73
C LEU A 33 -14.86 -2.10 -3.00
N LEU A 34 -13.69 -2.75 -3.08
CA LEU A 34 -13.32 -3.62 -4.21
C LEU A 34 -14.20 -4.89 -4.36
N LYS A 35 -14.94 -5.29 -3.32
CA LYS A 35 -15.89 -6.43 -3.41
C LYS A 35 -17.18 -6.08 -4.15
N ASN A 36 -17.54 -4.80 -4.25
CA ASN A 36 -18.72 -4.39 -5.00
C ASN A 36 -18.39 -4.37 -6.50
N LYS A 37 -19.16 -5.12 -7.31
CA LYS A 37 -18.94 -5.26 -8.77
C LYS A 37 -18.88 -3.91 -9.49
N LYS A 38 -19.71 -2.93 -9.11
CA LYS A 38 -19.69 -1.58 -9.72
C LYS A 38 -18.41 -0.82 -9.36
N MET A 39 -18.02 -0.88 -8.09
CA MET A 39 -16.80 -0.23 -7.60
C MET A 39 -15.54 -0.87 -8.18
N LYS A 40 -15.54 -2.20 -8.38
CA LYS A 40 -14.42 -2.92 -9.01
C LYS A 40 -14.15 -2.41 -10.43
N ILE A 41 -15.20 -2.16 -11.21
CA ILE A 41 -15.07 -1.60 -12.56
C ILE A 41 -14.53 -0.16 -12.49
N ALA A 42 -15.07 0.68 -11.59
CA ALA A 42 -14.58 2.04 -11.39
C ALA A 42 -13.10 2.07 -10.99
N THR A 43 -12.67 1.20 -10.07
CA THR A 43 -11.26 1.09 -9.67
C THR A 43 -10.37 0.62 -10.81
N LEU A 44 -10.85 -0.29 -11.66
CA LEU A 44 -10.09 -0.76 -12.82
C LEU A 44 -9.87 0.38 -13.84
N ILE A 45 -10.91 1.17 -14.11
CA ILE A 45 -10.82 2.33 -15.01
C ILE A 45 -9.81 3.35 -14.47
N ILE A 46 -9.85 3.66 -13.18
CA ILE A 46 -8.90 4.58 -12.54
C ILE A 46 -7.47 4.07 -12.69
N ILE A 47 -7.23 2.77 -12.46
CA ILE A 47 -5.90 2.16 -12.61
C ILE A 47 -5.40 2.29 -14.05
N ILE A 48 -6.24 1.98 -15.04
CA ILE A 48 -5.87 2.09 -16.46
C ILE A 48 -5.50 3.53 -16.79
N ILE A 49 -6.35 4.51 -16.45
CA ILE A 49 -6.08 5.94 -16.68
C ILE A 49 -4.76 6.36 -16.04
N THR A 50 -4.49 5.90 -14.81
CA THR A 50 -3.26 6.23 -14.09
C THR A 50 -2.03 5.67 -14.81
N ILE A 51 -2.07 4.40 -15.23
CA ILE A 51 -0.97 3.76 -15.98
C ILE A 51 -0.74 4.45 -17.32
N THR A 52 -1.81 4.73 -18.06
CA THR A 52 -1.70 5.43 -19.36
C THR A 52 -1.16 6.84 -19.18
N GLY A 53 -1.60 7.56 -18.15
CA GLY A 53 -1.08 8.89 -17.80
C GLY A 53 0.42 8.86 -17.48
N ILE A 54 0.85 7.93 -16.62
CA ILE A 54 2.27 7.74 -16.30
C ILE A 54 3.07 7.41 -17.57
N TYR A 55 2.57 6.50 -18.41
CA TYR A 55 3.22 6.15 -19.67
C TYR A 55 3.40 7.37 -20.59
N LEU A 56 2.35 8.19 -20.75
CA LEU A 56 2.41 9.40 -21.56
C LEU A 56 3.41 10.42 -21.01
N ILE A 57 3.45 10.60 -19.68
CA ILE A 57 4.42 11.50 -19.03
C ILE A 57 5.85 11.00 -19.30
N ILE A 58 6.11 9.71 -19.08
CA ILE A 58 7.44 9.13 -19.33
C ILE A 58 7.83 9.27 -20.80
N LYS A 59 6.89 9.00 -21.72
CA LYS A 59 7.10 9.15 -23.15
C LYS A 59 7.48 10.59 -23.51
N LEU A 60 6.74 11.58 -22.98
CA LEU A 60 6.99 13.00 -23.21
C LEU A 60 8.30 13.51 -22.58
N MET A 61 8.83 12.81 -21.57
CA MET A 61 10.15 13.11 -21.00
C MET A 61 11.30 12.46 -21.77
N THR A 62 11.03 11.43 -22.59
CA THR A 62 12.06 10.61 -23.24
C THR A 62 12.18 10.90 -24.74
N GLU A 63 11.08 11.30 -25.40
CA GLU A 63 11.05 11.81 -26.78
C GLU A 63 11.16 13.34 -26.79
#